data_AF-X1SMW3-F1
#
_entry.id   AF-X1SMW3-F1
#
_cell.length_a   1.000
_cell.length_b   1.000
_cell.length_c   1.000
_cell.angle_alpha   90.00
_cell.angle_beta   90.00
_cell.angle_gamma   90.00
#
_symmetry.space_group_name_H-M   'P 1'
#
loop_
_entity.id
_entity.type
_entity.pdbx_description
1 polymer ?
#
loop_
_entity_poly.entity_id
_entity_poly.type
_entity_poly.pdbx_seq_one_letter_code
_entity_poly.pdbx_strand_id
1 'polypeptide(L)'
;MDFAKKVLKKRAKLILVFLIFFFSLFLRLFKLGDFPLSLNRDEAAIGYNAYSILKTGRDEWGEKLPLSFKSFGDYKMPLYIYFTVPFIKIFGLNEF
;
A
#
# COMPACT_ATOMS: atom_id res chain seq x y z
N MET A 1 43.15 18.32 6.40
CA MET A 1 42.60 17.14 7.12
C MET A 1 41.10 17.25 7.42
N ASP A 2 40.54 18.45 7.56
CA ASP A 2 39.14 18.64 8.01
C ASP A 2 38.08 18.28 6.95
N PHE A 3 38.40 18.52 5.67
CA PHE A 3 37.53 18.18 4.53
C PHE A 3 37.28 16.67 4.40
N ALA A 4 38.33 15.83 4.53
CA ALA A 4 38.22 14.38 4.45
C ALA A 4 37.35 13.80 5.57
N LYS A 5 37.48 14.31 6.80
CA LYS A 5 36.64 13.91 7.95
C LYS A 5 35.17 14.27 7.72
N LYS A 6 34.88 15.44 7.13
CA LYS A 6 33.51 15.87 6.80
C LYS A 6 32.86 14.96 5.75
N VAL A 7 33.60 14.54 4.73
CA VAL A 7 33.11 13.60 3.69
C VAL A 7 32.87 12.21 4.28
N LEU A 8 33.78 11.69 5.10
CA LEU A 8 33.61 10.40 5.79
C LEU A 8 32.37 10.40 6.71
N LYS A 9 32.15 11.49 7.46
CA LYS A 9 30.97 11.64 8.33
C LYS A 9 29.65 11.70 7.52
N LYS A 10 29.65 12.30 6.32
CA LYS A 10 28.48 12.32 5.42
C LYS A 10 28.18 10.91 4.89
N ARG A 11 29.20 10.15 4.48
CA ARG A 11 29.05 8.76 4.02
C ARG A 11 28.53 7.85 5.14
N ALA A 12 29.07 7.98 6.35
CA ALA A 12 28.59 7.24 7.52
C ALA A 12 27.12 7.54 7.85
N LYS A 13 26.69 8.81 7.78
CA LYS A 13 25.27 9.18 7.94
C LYS A 13 24.38 8.55 6.87
N LEU A 14 24.82 8.54 5.61
CA LEU A 14 24.05 7.94 4.53
C LEU A 14 23.90 6.43 4.73
N ILE A 15 24.99 5.74 5.10
CA ILE A 15 24.96 4.32 5.44
C ILE A 15 23.99 4.05 6.59
N LEU A 16 24.02 4.88 7.64
CA LEU A 16 23.10 4.74 8.76
C LEU A 16 21.63 4.91 8.34
N VAL A 17 21.33 5.89 7.48
CA VAL A 17 19.97 6.09 6.94
C VAL A 17 19.50 4.88 6.14
N PHE A 18 20.36 4.33 5.27
CA PHE A 18 20.03 3.11 4.53
C PHE A 18 19.84 1.91 5.45
N LEU A 19 20.70 1.76 6.46
CA LEU A 19 20.57 0.69 7.45
C LEU A 19 19.22 0.76 8.17
N ILE A 20 18.83 1.95 8.65
CA ILE A 20 17.54 2.16 9.30
C ILE A 20 16.39 1.91 8.32
N PHE A 21 16.50 2.37 7.08
CA PHE A 21 15.48 2.16 6.06
C PHE A 21 15.25 0.66 5.78
N PHE A 22 16.31 -0.10 5.52
CA PHE A 22 16.21 -1.53 5.25
C PHE A 22 15.79 -2.32 6.48
N PHE A 23 16.22 -1.92 7.67
CA PHE A 23 15.76 -2.54 8.91
C PHE A 23 14.26 -2.30 9.13
N SER A 24 13.76 -1.08 8.92
CA SER A 24 12.32 -0.77 8.97
C SER A 24 11.54 -1.52 7.90
N LEU A 25 12.07 -1.64 6.68
CA LEU A 25 11.44 -2.40 5.60
C LEU A 25 11.35 -3.89 5.95
N PHE A 26 12.43 -4.45 6.49
CA PHE A 26 12.45 -5.84 6.97
C PHE A 26 11.39 -6.06 8.04
N LEU A 27 11.35 -5.21 9.08
CA LEU A 27 10.35 -5.33 10.15
C LEU A 27 8.91 -5.18 9.63
N ARG A 28 8.68 -4.35 8.61
CA ARG A 28 7.35 -4.15 8.01
C ARG A 28 6.86 -5.35 7.21
N LEU A 29 7.76 -6.05 6.53
CA LEU A 29 7.44 -7.19 5.66
C LEU A 29 7.57 -8.54 6.37
N PHE A 30 8.27 -8.58 7.51
CA PHE A 30 8.43 -9.79 8.30
C PHE A 30 7.05 -10.29 8.77
N LYS A 31 6.68 -11.50 8.33
CA LYS A 31 5.40 -12.16 8.64
C LYS A 31 4.15 -11.42 8.14
N LEU A 32 4.26 -10.59 7.10
CA LEU A 32 3.12 -9.85 6.55
C LEU A 32 1.96 -10.78 6.12
N GLY A 33 2.26 -11.99 5.66
CA GLY A 33 1.24 -12.99 5.27
C GLY A 33 0.80 -13.94 6.38
N ASP A 34 1.45 -13.93 7.54
CA ASP A 34 1.09 -14.82 8.65
C ASP A 34 0.08 -14.16 9.61
N PHE A 35 0.08 -12.82 9.68
CA PHE A 35 -0.79 -12.05 10.58
C PHE A 35 -1.23 -10.72 9.95
N PRO A 36 -2.52 -10.35 10.08
CA PRO A 36 -3.63 -11.13 10.64
C PRO A 36 -4.05 -12.29 9.71
N LEU A 37 -4.64 -13.35 10.29
CA LEU A 37 -5.12 -14.55 9.57
C LEU A 37 -6.23 -14.27 8.54
N SER A 38 -6.79 -13.05 8.54
CA SER A 38 -7.91 -12.68 7.67
C SER A 38 -7.91 -11.19 7.43
N LEU A 39 -8.39 -10.79 6.24
CA LEU A 39 -8.65 -9.40 5.92
C LEU A 39 -9.68 -8.77 6.87
N ASN A 40 -9.44 -7.52 7.23
CA ASN A 40 -10.47 -6.68 7.81
C ASN A 40 -11.54 -6.37 6.74
N ARG A 41 -12.76 -6.08 7.17
CA ARG A 41 -13.88 -5.65 6.32
C ARG A 41 -13.51 -4.47 5.42
N ASP A 42 -12.72 -3.52 5.92
CA ASP A 42 -12.29 -2.36 5.12
C ASP A 42 -11.27 -2.72 4.05
N GLU A 43 -10.34 -3.64 4.33
CA GLU A 43 -9.37 -4.13 3.36
C GLU A 43 -10.07 -4.92 2.25
N ALA A 44 -11.00 -5.80 2.64
CA ALA A 44 -11.84 -6.55 1.71
C ALA A 44 -12.70 -5.62 0.84
N ALA A 45 -13.30 -4.57 1.42
CA ALA A 45 -14.06 -3.58 0.68
C ALA A 45 -13.21 -2.83 -0.35
N ILE A 46 -12.02 -2.38 0.04
CA ILE A 46 -11.10 -1.68 -0.87
C ILE A 46 -10.67 -2.60 -2.01
N GLY A 47 -10.27 -3.83 -1.70
CA GLY A 47 -9.87 -4.83 -2.68
C GLY A 47 -11.00 -5.16 -3.66
N TYR A 48 -12.22 -5.36 -3.16
CA TYR A 48 -13.39 -5.66 -3.99
C TYR A 48 -13.75 -4.49 -4.91
N ASN A 49 -13.81 -3.26 -4.39
CA ASN A 49 -14.10 -2.08 -5.22
C ASN A 49 -13.01 -1.85 -6.26
N ALA A 50 -11.74 -2.02 -5.92
CA ALA A 50 -10.64 -1.89 -6.88
C ALA A 50 -10.72 -2.96 -7.98
N TYR A 51 -11.04 -4.21 -7.62
CA TYR A 51 -11.30 -5.28 -8.58
C TYR A 51 -12.52 -4.98 -9.47
N SER A 52 -13.61 -4.48 -8.90
CA SER A 52 -14.82 -4.10 -9.65
C SER A 52 -14.53 -2.96 -10.63
N ILE A 53 -13.79 -1.94 -10.21
CA ILE A 53 -13.33 -0.84 -11.07
C ILE A 53 -12.45 -1.39 -12.21
N LEU A 54 -11.52 -2.30 -11.90
CA LEU A 54 -10.66 -2.92 -12.91
C LEU A 54 -11.47 -3.69 -13.97
N LYS A 55 -12.55 -4.37 -13.58
CA LYS A 55 -13.34 -5.23 -14.48
C LYS A 55 -14.46 -4.49 -15.21
N THR A 56 -15.10 -3.53 -14.54
CA THR A 56 -16.36 -2.93 -15.01
C THR A 56 -16.31 -1.40 -15.08
N GLY A 57 -15.30 -0.77 -14.47
CA GLY A 57 -15.24 0.67 -14.27
C GLY A 57 -16.27 1.19 -13.25
N ARG A 58 -16.88 0.30 -12.46
CA ARG A 58 -17.90 0.63 -11.46
C ARG A 58 -17.54 0.11 -10.07
N ASP A 59 -18.06 0.76 -9.04
CA ASP A 59 -17.93 0.32 -7.65
C ASP A 59 -18.90 -0.80 -7.28
N GLU A 60 -18.93 -1.20 -6.00
CA GLU A 60 -19.81 -2.23 -5.45
C GLU A 60 -21.32 -1.90 -5.54
N TRP A 61 -21.66 -0.62 -5.74
CA TRP A 61 -23.03 -0.13 -5.89
C TRP A 61 -23.39 0.15 -7.36
N GLY A 62 -22.47 -0.08 -8.30
CA GLY A 62 -22.68 0.15 -9.73
C GLY A 62 -22.39 1.58 -10.18
N GLU A 63 -21.90 2.46 -9.29
CA GLU A 63 -21.52 3.83 -9.64
C GLU A 63 -20.26 3.83 -10.49
N LYS A 64 -20.28 4.60 -11.58
CA LYS A 64 -19.18 4.62 -12.56
C LYS A 64 -18.10 5.59 -12.11
N LEU A 65 -16.90 5.08 -11.84
CA LEU A 65 -15.73 5.84 -11.41
C LEU A 65 -16.05 6.90 -10.33
N PRO A 66 -16.59 6.49 -9.17
CA PRO A 66 -16.99 7.44 -8.14
C PRO A 66 -15.78 8.15 -7.53
N LEU A 67 -16.01 9.38 -7.07
CA LEU A 67 -15.04 10.15 -6.28
C LEU A 67 -15.21 9.94 -4.77
N SER A 68 -16.20 9.16 -4.36
CA SER A 68 -16.43 8.76 -2.98
C SER A 68 -17.10 7.39 -3.01
N PHE A 69 -16.45 6.38 -2.44
CA PHE A 69 -16.93 5.00 -2.53
C PHE A 69 -17.80 4.68 -1.33
N LYS A 70 -19.09 4.46 -1.56
CA LYS A 70 -19.98 4.00 -0.50
C LYS A 70 -19.59 2.56 -0.13
N SER A 71 -19.42 2.29 1.16
CA SER A 71 -19.07 0.95 1.63
C SER A 71 -19.45 0.75 3.10
N PHE A 72 -20.23 -0.29 3.38
CA PHE A 72 -20.67 -0.66 4.74
C PHE A 72 -21.29 0.48 5.57
N GLY A 73 -22.05 1.37 4.92
CA GLY A 73 -22.67 2.52 5.60
C GLY A 73 -21.73 3.70 5.86
N ASP A 74 -20.48 3.62 5.38
CA ASP A 74 -19.49 4.68 5.38
C ASP A 74 -19.05 5.04 3.94
N TYR A 75 -18.20 6.05 3.80
CA TYR A 75 -17.59 6.46 2.54
C TYR A 75 -16.07 6.38 2.59
N LYS A 76 -15.50 5.65 1.62
CA LYS A 76 -14.06 5.44 1.49
C LYS A 76 -13.45 6.42 0.49
N MET A 77 -12.23 6.86 0.81
CA MET A 77 -11.46 7.75 -0.06
C MET A 77 -11.11 7.03 -1.38
N PRO A 78 -11.38 7.67 -2.53
CA PRO A 78 -11.23 7.04 -3.84
C PRO A 78 -9.78 6.71 -4.19
N LEU A 79 -8.83 7.51 -3.70
CA LEU A 79 -7.40 7.36 -4.01
C LEU A 79 -6.89 5.98 -3.60
N TYR A 80 -7.27 5.48 -2.42
CA TYR A 80 -6.84 4.14 -1.97
C TYR A 80 -7.31 3.08 -2.96
N ILE A 81 -8.58 3.11 -3.37
CA ILE A 81 -9.17 2.13 -4.28
C ILE A 81 -8.53 2.23 -5.68
N TYR A 82 -8.41 3.42 -6.24
CA TYR A 82 -7.81 3.60 -7.56
C TYR A 82 -6.33 3.23 -7.60
N PHE A 83 -5.57 3.51 -6.54
CA PHE A 83 -4.18 3.10 -6.46
C PHE A 83 -4.02 1.58 -6.32
N THR A 84 -4.99 0.87 -5.74
CA THR A 84 -4.97 -0.59 -5.64
C THR A 84 -5.23 -1.28 -6.99
N VAL A 85 -5.97 -0.65 -7.92
CA VAL A 85 -6.30 -1.19 -9.26
C VAL A 85 -5.09 -1.75 -10.03
N PRO A 86 -3.98 -1.00 -10.24
CA PRO A 86 -2.83 -1.53 -10.97
C PRO A 86 -2.16 -2.72 -10.29
N PHE A 87 -2.15 -2.78 -8.95
CA PHE A 87 -1.57 -3.92 -8.23
C PHE A 87 -2.43 -5.16 -8.40
N ILE A 88 -3.76 -5.05 -8.26
CA ILE A 88 -4.67 -6.17 -8.54
C ILE A 88 -4.55 -6.63 -10.00
N LYS A 89 -4.32 -5.70 -10.94
CA LYS A 89 -4.12 -6.06 -12.34
C LYS A 89 -2.84 -6.90 -12.55
N ILE A 90 -1.77 -6.60 -11.83
CA ILE A 90 -0.46 -7.25 -11.98
C ILE A 90 -0.38 -8.55 -11.16
N PHE A 91 -0.81 -8.52 -9.90
CA PHE A 91 -0.66 -9.60 -8.93
C PHE A 91 -1.93 -10.45 -8.75
N GLY A 92 -3.05 -10.04 -9.32
CA GLY A 92 -4.35 -10.66 -9.10
C GLY A 92 -5.03 -10.17 -7.82
N LEU A 93 -6.29 -10.54 -7.64
CA LEU A 93 -7.03 -10.27 -6.39
C LEU A 93 -6.66 -11.34 -5.36
N ASN A 94 -5.86 -10.97 -4.39
CA ASN A 94 -5.48 -11.81 -3.26
C ASN A 94 -5.21 -10.95 -2.01
N GLU A 95 -4.89 -11.58 -0.89
CA GLU A 95 -4.72 -10.94 0.43
C GLU A 95 -3.28 -10.47 0.75
N PHE A 96 -2.33 -10.68 -0.18
CA PHE A 96 -0.90 -10.43 0.00
C PHE A 96 -0.36 -9.27 -0.85
#